data_AF-A0A4Z0LPN8-F1
#
_entry.id   AF-A0A4Z0LPN8-F1
#
_cell.length_a   1.000
_cell.length_b   1.000
_cell.length_c   1.000
_cell.angle_alpha   90.00
_cell.angle_beta   90.00
_cell.angle_gamma   90.00
#
_symmetry.space_group_name_H-M   'P 1'
#
loop_
_entity.id
_entity.type
_entity.pdbx_description
1 polymer ?
#
loop_
_entity_poly.entity_id
_entity_poly.type
_entity_poly.pdbx_seq_one_letter_code
_entity_poly.pdbx_strand_id
1 'polypeptide(L)'
;MPLVIVAIGVILLLLLMIRFKMNGFIALVLVALAVGLMQGMPLDKVIGSIKAGVGGTLGSLALIMGFGAMLGKMLADCGGAQRIATTPG
;
A
#
# COMPACT_ATOMS: atom_id res chain seq x y z
N MET A 1 -25.55 -7.22 -9.24
CA MET A 1 -25.35 -5.86 -8.71
C MET A 1 -23.94 -5.61 -8.12
N PRO A 2 -23.36 -6.46 -7.25
CA PRO A 2 -22.06 -6.14 -6.63
C PRO A 2 -20.88 -6.16 -7.61
N LEU A 3 -20.87 -7.04 -8.62
CA LEU A 3 -19.80 -7.08 -9.62
C LEU A 3 -19.69 -5.80 -10.47
N VAL A 4 -20.82 -5.13 -10.74
CA VAL A 4 -20.82 -3.89 -11.54
C VAL A 4 -20.17 -2.75 -10.75
N ILE A 5 -20.47 -2.64 -9.46
CA ILE A 5 -19.87 -1.65 -8.56
C ILE A 5 -18.37 -1.91 -8.41
N VAL A 6 -17.95 -3.17 -8.30
CA VAL A 6 -16.53 -3.54 -8.24
C VAL A 6 -15.82 -3.20 -9.55
N ALA A 7 -16.42 -3.52 -10.70
CA ALA A 7 -15.87 -3.17 -12.01
C ALA A 7 -15.67 -1.66 -12.18
N ILE A 8 -16.66 -0.86 -11.77
CA ILE A 8 -16.56 0.61 -11.74
C ILE A 8 -15.44 1.05 -10.80
N GLY A 9 -15.33 0.45 -9.61
CA GLY A 9 -14.26 0.73 -8.66
C GLY A 9 -12.86 0.49 -9.22
N VAL A 10 -12.65 -0.63 -9.92
CA VAL A 10 -11.37 -0.95 -10.57
C VAL A 10 -11.04 0.06 -11.68
N ILE A 11 -12.01 0.42 -12.51
CA ILE A 11 -11.82 1.44 -13.56
C ILE A 11 -11.45 2.78 -12.93
N LEU A 12 -12.14 3.19 -11.87
CA LEU A 12 -11.90 4.45 -11.16
C LEU A 12 -10.51 4.47 -10.51
N LEU A 13 -10.07 3.34 -9.96
CA LEU A 13 -8.74 3.16 -9.38
C LEU A 13 -7.63 3.28 -10.44
N LEU A 14 -7.78 2.58 -11.57
CA LEU A 14 -6.84 2.69 -12.68
C LEU A 14 -6.80 4.11 -13.24
N LEU A 15 -7.95 4.78 -13.34
CA LEU A 15 -8.03 6.16 -13.82
C LEU A 15 -7.32 7.13 -12.86
N LEU A 16 -7.51 6.99 -11.55
CA LEU A 16 -6.79 7.79 -10.55
C LEU A 16 -5.26 7.58 -10.60
N MET A 17 -4.81 6.33 -10.75
CA MET A 17 -3.38 6.06 -10.85
C MET A 17 -2.76 6.54 -12.16
N ILE A 18 -3.40 6.26 -13.30
CA ILE A 18 -2.83 6.52 -14.62
C ILE A 18 -2.99 8.00 -15.01
N ARG A 19 -4.18 8.58 -14.81
CA ARG A 19 -4.51 9.93 -15.29
C ARG A 19 -4.12 11.01 -14.28
N PHE A 20 -4.35 10.77 -13.00
CA PHE A 20 -4.05 11.71 -11.92
C PHE A 20 -2.65 11.52 -11.31
N LYS A 21 -1.90 10.47 -11.73
CA LYS A 21 -0.57 10.14 -11.20
C LYS A 21 -0.53 10.10 -9.67
N MET A 22 -1.63 9.71 -9.04
CA MET A 22 -1.68 9.57 -7.59
C MET A 22 -0.92 8.32 -7.15
N ASN A 23 -0.27 8.42 -5.99
CA ASN A 23 0.36 7.28 -5.36
C ASN A 23 -0.69 6.20 -5.07
N GLY A 24 -0.38 4.93 -5.36
CA GLY A 24 -1.32 3.81 -5.31
C GLY A 24 -2.03 3.68 -3.97
N PHE A 25 -1.36 4.04 -2.87
CA PHE A 25 -1.94 4.04 -1.53
C PHE A 25 -3.10 5.04 -1.38
N ILE A 26 -2.90 6.28 -1.85
CA ILE A 26 -3.91 7.34 -1.76
C ILE A 26 -5.08 7.01 -2.70
N ALA A 27 -4.78 6.48 -3.89
CA ALA A 27 -5.80 6.02 -4.84
C ALA A 27 -6.66 4.88 -4.26
N LEU A 28 -6.03 3.89 -3.60
CA LEU A 28 -6.72 2.78 -2.95
C LEU A 28 -7.69 3.26 -1.86
N VAL A 29 -7.26 4.18 -1.00
CA VAL A 29 -8.12 4.70 0.08
C VAL A 29 -9.32 5.46 -0.46
N LEU A 30 -9.10 6.32 -1.47
CA LEU A 30 -10.18 7.09 -2.10
C LEU A 30 -11.19 6.20 -2.82
N VAL A 31 -10.71 5.19 -3.55
CA VAL A 31 -11.59 4.24 -4.24
C VAL A 31 -12.35 3.38 -3.24
N ALA A 32 -11.70 2.89 -2.18
CA ALA A 32 -12.35 2.09 -1.15
C ALA A 32 -13.46 2.89 -0.43
N LEU A 33 -13.24 4.18 -0.18
CA LEU A 33 -14.28 5.09 0.32
C LEU A 33 -15.42 5.23 -0.69
N ALA A 34 -15.13 5.53 -1.96
CA ALA A 34 -16.14 5.72 -3.00
C ALA A 34 -16.98 4.45 -3.23
N VAL A 35 -16.34 3.29 -3.32
CA VAL A 35 -17.00 1.98 -3.49
C VAL A 35 -17.79 1.59 -2.25
N GLY A 36 -17.26 1.84 -1.04
CA GLY A 36 -17.97 1.57 0.22
C GLY A 36 -19.25 2.39 0.37
N LEU A 37 -19.21 3.67 -0.03
CA LEU A 37 -20.38 4.55 -0.08
C LEU A 37 -21.38 4.10 -1.14
N MET A 38 -20.92 3.73 -2.35
CA MET A 38 -21.79 3.20 -3.40
C MET A 38 -22.46 1.87 -3.04
N GLN A 39 -21.81 1.06 -2.19
CA GLN A 39 -22.35 -0.21 -1.71
C GLN A 39 -23.36 -0.03 -0.54
N GLY A 40 -23.54 1.21 -0.05
CA GLY A 40 -24.44 1.51 1.07
C GLY A 40 -23.93 1.05 2.43
N MET A 41 -22.62 0.79 2.57
CA MET A 41 -22.06 0.48 3.88
C MET A 41 -22.07 1.72 4.79
N PRO A 42 -22.36 1.55 6.10
CA PRO A 42 -22.21 2.64 7.05
C PRO A 42 -20.75 3.07 7.10
N LEU A 43 -20.52 4.39 7.14
CA LEU A 43 -19.18 5.02 7.13
C LEU A 43 -18.20 4.37 8.12
N ASP A 44 -18.70 4.00 9.29
CA ASP A 44 -17.92 3.34 10.34
C ASP A 44 -17.33 1.99 9.87
N LYS A 45 -18.13 1.16 9.16
CA LYS A 45 -17.68 -0.11 8.58
C LYS A 45 -16.74 0.07 7.41
N VAL A 46 -16.92 1.12 6.61
CA VAL A 46 -16.03 1.43 5.47
C VAL A 46 -14.64 1.79 6.00
N ILE A 47 -14.56 2.71 6.98
CA ILE A 47 -13.31 3.10 7.63
C ILE A 47 -12.67 1.89 8.33
N GLY A 48 -13.47 1.08 9.02
CA GLY A 48 -13.02 -0.17 9.65
C GLY A 48 -12.40 -1.14 8.64
N SER A 49 -13.04 -1.37 7.49
CA SER A 49 -12.51 -2.25 6.44
C SER A 49 -11.23 -1.72 5.81
N ILE A 50 -11.14 -0.41 5.58
CA ILE A 50 -9.92 0.23 5.07
C ILE A 50 -8.78 0.05 6.08
N LYS A 51 -9.01 0.36 7.36
CA LYS A 51 -8.00 0.16 8.42
C LYS A 51 -7.60 -1.30 8.54
N ALA A 52 -8.53 -2.24 8.46
CA ALA A 52 -8.23 -3.67 8.55
C ALA A 52 -7.40 -4.15 7.36
N GLY A 53 -7.78 -3.79 6.13
CA GLY A 53 -7.06 -4.19 4.92
C GLY A 53 -5.66 -3.60 4.85
N VAL A 54 -5.55 -2.28 5.02
CA VAL A 54 -4.28 -1.54 5.02
C VAL A 54 -3.43 -1.92 6.23
N GLY A 55 -4.02 -2.02 7.43
CA GLY A 55 -3.32 -2.39 8.65
C GLY A 55 -2.81 -3.82 8.63
N GLY A 56 -3.54 -4.76 8.02
CA GLY A 56 -3.07 -6.14 7.85
C GLY A 56 -1.87 -6.25 6.91
N THR A 57 -1.90 -5.52 5.78
CA THR A 57 -0.77 -5.47 4.85
C THR A 57 0.44 -4.73 5.42
N LEU A 58 0.23 -3.58 6.05
CA LEU A 58 1.30 -2.85 6.73
C LEU A 58 1.85 -3.65 7.92
N GLY A 59 1.01 -4.39 8.64
CA GLY A 59 1.44 -5.22 9.77
C GLY A 59 2.38 -6.35 9.34
N SER A 60 2.07 -7.04 8.23
CA SER A 60 2.96 -8.10 7.72
C SER A 60 4.28 -7.54 7.19
N LEU A 61 4.23 -6.39 6.53
CA LEU A 61 5.41 -5.72 6.00
C LEU A 61 6.22 -4.99 7.08
N ALA A 62 5.62 -4.58 8.20
CA ALA A 62 6.28 -3.79 9.24
C ALA A 62 7.46 -4.54 9.87
N LEU A 63 7.31 -5.84 10.14
CA LEU A 63 8.37 -6.64 10.74
C LEU A 63 9.50 -6.88 9.72
N ILE A 64 9.15 -7.20 8.48
CA ILE A 64 10.13 -7.41 7.38
C ILE A 64 10.89 -6.11 7.10
N MET A 65 10.20 -4.98 6.97
CA MET A 65 10.83 -3.67 6.76
C MET A 65 11.66 -3.24 7.99
N GLY A 66 11.18 -3.50 9.20
CA GLY A 66 11.90 -3.15 10.44
C GLY A 66 13.22 -3.90 10.56
N PHE A 67 13.20 -5.23 10.42
CA PHE A 67 14.42 -6.04 10.40
C PHE A 67 15.31 -5.71 9.20
N GLY A 68 14.73 -5.51 8.02
CA GLY A 68 15.47 -5.12 6.81
C GLY A 68 16.21 -3.78 6.98
N ALA A 69 15.57 -2.78 7.59
CA ALA A 69 16.18 -1.50 7.90
C ALA A 69 17.29 -1.63 8.95
N MET A 70 17.08 -2.42 9.99
CA MET A 70 18.09 -2.69 11.03
C MET A 70 19.32 -3.40 10.44
N LEU A 71 19.11 -4.45 9.66
CA LEU A 71 20.19 -5.17 8.97
C LEU A 71 20.91 -4.28 7.96
N GLY A 72 20.17 -3.48 7.19
CA GLY A 72 20.72 -2.52 6.24
C GLY A 72 21.62 -1.47 6.93
N LYS A 73 21.19 -0.97 8.09
CA LYS A 73 22.00 -0.04 8.89
C LYS A 73 23.25 -0.72 9.45
N MET A 74 23.14 -1.92 10.01
CA MET A 74 24.31 -2.69 10.49
C MET A 74 25.32 -2.95 9.35
N LEU A 75 24.84 -3.28 8.16
CA LEU A 75 25.67 -3.45 6.96
C LEU A 75 26.38 -2.15 6.54
N ALA A 76 25.70 -1.02 6.65
CA ALA A 76 26.27 0.30 6.38
C ALA A 76 27.33 0.69 7.43
N ASP A 77 27.01 0.51 8.71
CA ASP A 77 27.87 0.88 9.84
C ASP A 77 29.16 0.03 9.89
N CYS A 78 29.09 -1.26 9.53
CA CYS A 78 30.28 -2.13 9.45
C CYS A 78 31.14 -1.88 8.19
N GLY A 79 30.78 -0.94 7.32
CA GLY A 79 31.47 -0.72 6.04
C GLY A 79 31.30 -1.88 5.05
N GLY A 80 30.45 -2.86 5.36
CA GLY A 80 30.14 -4.00 4.50
C GLY A 80 29.45 -3.54 3.21
N ALA A 81 28.53 -2.59 3.30
CA ALA A 81 27.89 -1.97 2.13
C ALA A 81 28.93 -1.31 1.20
N GLN A 82 29.94 -0.63 1.77
CA GLN A 82 31.02 -0.02 1.00
C GLN A 82 31.92 -1.08 0.35
N ARG A 83 32.25 -2.16 1.05
CA ARG A 83 33.02 -3.29 0.49
C ARG A 83 32.27 -3.98 -0.66
N ILE A 84 30.96 -4.15 -0.55
CA ILE A 84 30.12 -4.72 -1.63
C ILE A 84 30.04 -3.76 -2.83
N ALA A 85 29.89 -2.45 -2.60
CA ALA A 85 29.80 -1.45 -3.67
C ALA A 85 31.13 -1.20 -4.41
N THR A 86 32.27 -1.41 -3.72
CA THR A 86 33.61 -1.11 -4.27
C THR A 86 34.34 -2.35 -4.78
N THR A 87 33.83 -3.57 -4.55
CA THR A 87 34.39 -4.79 -5.15
C THR A 87 33.80 -4.95 -6.55
N PRO A 88 34.57 -4.72 -7.63
CA PRO A 88 34.07 -4.90 -8.99
C PRO A 88 34.03 -6.41 -9.25
N GLY A 89 32.81 -6.93 -9.44
CA GLY A 89 32.51 -8.25 -9.97
C GLY A 89 31.48 -8.10 -11.07
#